data_AF-A0A202E5W1-F1
#
_entry.id   AF-A0A202E5W1-F1
#
_cell.length_a   1.000
_cell.length_b   1.000
_cell.length_c   1.000
_cell.angle_alpha   90.00
_cell.angle_beta   90.00
_cell.angle_gamma   90.00
#
_symmetry.space_group_name_H-M   'P 1'
#
loop_
_entity.id
_entity.type
_entity.pdbx_description
1 polymer ?
#
loop_
_entity_poly.entity_id
_entity_poly.type
_entity_poly.pdbx_seq_one_letter_code
_entity_poly.pdbx_strand_id
1 'polypeptide(L)' 'MTDRGFDVRWRGVDGRARKLAFEPADGGHMRIEYVRCAGRWKPVGREPVEDVGLETADGVVEGR' A
#
# COMPACT_ATOMS: atom_id res chain seq x y z
N MET A 1 -6.89 18.42 -3.18
CA MET A 1 -6.21 17.48 -4.10
C MET A 1 -7.04 16.22 -4.08
N THR A 2 -7.26 15.57 -5.22
CA THR A 2 -8.10 14.36 -5.27
C THR A 2 -7.41 13.28 -4.44
N ASP A 3 -8.04 12.79 -3.38
CA ASP A 3 -7.59 11.66 -2.57
C ASP A 3 -7.42 10.43 -3.46
N ARG A 4 -6.24 10.33 -4.07
CA ARG A 4 -5.86 9.20 -4.91
C ARG A 4 -4.96 8.37 -4.03
N GLY A 5 -5.52 7.26 -3.55
CA GLY A 5 -4.75 6.24 -2.87
C GLY A 5 -3.50 5.84 -3.67
N PHE A 6 -2.52 5.30 -2.99
CA PHE A 6 -1.25 4.91 -3.60
C PHE A 6 -0.92 3.45 -3.32
N ASP A 7 -0.10 2.90 -4.21
CA ASP A 7 0.38 1.53 -4.13
C ASP A 7 1.88 1.50 -3.84
N VAL A 8 2.31 0.62 -2.93
CA VAL A 8 3.72 0.23 -2.79
C VAL A 8 3.87 -1.19 -3.34
N ARG A 9 4.80 -1.41 -4.27
CA ARG A 9 5.00 -2.71 -4.92
C ARG A 9 6.45 -3.14 -4.85
N TRP A 10 6.66 -4.42 -4.59
CA TRP A 10 7.99 -5.00 -4.56
C TRP A 10 7.95 -6.49 -4.89
N ARG A 11 9.13 -7.06 -5.14
CA ARG A 11 9.32 -8.50 -5.26
C ARG A 11 10.13 -8.98 -4.08
N GLY A 12 9.62 -9.98 -3.36
CA GLY A 12 10.38 -10.63 -2.29
C GLY A 12 11.56 -11.42 -2.85
N VAL A 13 12.54 -11.70 -2.00
CA VAL A 13 13.66 -12.60 -2.33
C VAL A 13 13.19 -14.03 -2.67
N ASP A 14 11.99 -14.39 -2.22
CA ASP A 14 11.25 -15.59 -2.59
C ASP A 14 10.69 -15.56 -4.04
N GLY A 15 10.98 -14.49 -4.79
CA GLY A 15 10.48 -14.26 -6.15
C GLY A 15 9.01 -13.82 -6.22
N ARG A 16 8.28 -13.77 -5.10
CA ARG A 16 6.85 -13.46 -5.08
C ARG A 16 6.62 -11.96 -5.19
N ALA A 17 5.72 -11.55 -6.07
CA ALA A 17 5.29 -10.16 -6.19
C ALA A 17 4.30 -9.81 -5.07
N ARG A 18 4.54 -8.69 -4.40
CA ARG A 18 3.76 -8.17 -3.28
C ARG A 18 3.32 -6.72 -3.58
N LYS A 19 2.16 -6.34 -3.08
CA LYS A 19 1.61 -4.99 -3.20
C LYS A 19 0.94 -4.60 -1.89
N LEU A 20 1.15 -3.37 -1.44
CA LEU A 20 0.27 -2.66 -0.50
C LEU A 20 -0.51 -1.61 -1.29
N ALA A 21 -1.77 -1.40 -0.93
CA ALA A 21 -2.53 -0.22 -1.32
C ALA A 21 -2.96 0.54 -0.07
N PHE A 22 -2.98 1.86 -0.16
CA PHE A 22 -3.56 2.74 0.83
C PHE A 22 -4.72 3.45 0.16
N GLU A 23 -5.93 2.95 0.39
CA GLU A 23 -7.16 3.52 -0.17
C GLU A 23 -7.74 4.53 0.81
N PRO A 24 -8.20 5.73 0.38
CA PRO A 24 -8.83 6.70 1.27
C PRO A 24 -10.03 6.10 2.01
N ALA A 25 -10.14 6.39 3.31
CA ALA A 25 -11.20 5.96 4.19
C ALA A 25 -11.62 7.08 5.15
N ASP A 26 -12.74 6.92 5.85
CA ASP A 26 -13.15 7.91 6.85
C ASP A 26 -12.13 7.97 8.00
N GLY A 27 -11.55 9.14 8.21
CA GLY A 27 -10.51 9.36 9.23
C GLY A 27 -9.13 8.79 8.89
N GLY A 28 -8.82 8.48 7.63
CA GLY A 28 -7.48 8.06 7.22
C GLY A 28 -7.48 7.17 5.97
N HIS A 29 -6.84 6.01 6.07
CA HIS A 29 -6.65 5.08 4.96
C HIS A 29 -7.00 3.64 5.35
N MET A 30 -7.40 2.85 4.36
CA MET A 30 -7.43 1.39 4.45
C MET A 30 -6.14 0.84 3.85
N ARG A 31 -5.24 0.30 4.69
CA ARG A 31 -4.08 -0.47 4.23
C ARG A 31 -4.56 -1.83 3.76
N ILE A 32 -4.30 -2.18 2.50
CA ILE A 32 -4.67 -3.46 1.91
C ILE A 32 -3.43 -4.18 1.40
N GLU A 33 -3.22 -5.39 1.89
CA GLU A 33 -2.13 -6.26 1.46
C GLU A 33 -2.58 -7.16 0.32
N TYR A 34 -1.78 -7.25 -0.74
CA TYR A 34 -2.05 -8.07 -1.90
C TYR A 34 -0.89 -9.02 -2.19
N VAL A 35 -1.25 -10.23 -2.59
CA VAL A 35 -0.34 -11.20 -3.23
C VAL A 35 -0.76 -11.45 -4.66
N ARG A 36 0.21 -11.74 -5.54
CA ARG A 36 -0.07 -12.10 -6.92
C ARG A 36 -0.23 -13.62 -7.06
N CYS A 37 -1.45 -14.06 -7.34
CA CYS A 37 -1.81 -15.47 -7.56
C CYS A 37 -2.37 -15.66 -8.97
N ALA A 38 -1.79 -16.59 -9.75
CA ALA A 38 -2.23 -16.87 -11.13
C ALA A 38 -2.40 -15.60 -11.99
N GLY A 39 -1.43 -14.69 -11.90
CA GLY A 39 -1.42 -13.43 -12.65
C GLY A 39 -2.30 -12.31 -12.08
N ARG A 40 -3.19 -12.60 -11.13
CA ARG A 40 -4.13 -11.63 -10.53
C ARG A 40 -3.69 -11.22 -9.12
N TRP A 41 -3.99 -9.99 -8.72
CA TRP A 41 -3.82 -9.53 -7.36
C TRP A 41 -5.00 -9.97 -6.50
N LYS A 42 -4.73 -10.56 -5.34
CA LYS A 42 -5.74 -10.94 -4.35
C LYS A 42 -5.44 -10.27 -3.01
N PRO A 43 -6.42 -9.60 -2.38
CA PRO A 43 -6.22 -9.05 -1.05
C PRO A 43 -6.11 -10.19 -0.04
N VAL A 44 -5.17 -10.07 0.89
CA VAL A 44 -4.90 -11.05 1.96
C VAL A 44 -4.90 -10.43 3.35
N GLY A 45 -4.93 -9.10 3.45
CA GLY A 45 -5.05 -8.36 4.70
C GLY A 45 -5.66 -6.98 4.45
N ARG A 46 -6.43 -6.48 5.42
CA ARG A 46 -7.03 -5.14 5.42
C ARG A 46 -6.97 -4.58 6.84
N GLU A 47 -6.50 -3.34 6.98
CA GLU A 47 -6.35 -2.67 8.27
C GLU A 47 -6.61 -1.17 8.11
N PRO A 48 -7.51 -0.55 8.89
CA PRO A 48 -7.64 0.90 8.93
C PRO A 48 -6.41 1.51 9.61
N VAL A 49 -5.85 2.56 9.02
CA VAL A 49 -4.71 3.31 9.54
C VAL A 49 -4.99 4.80 9.42
N GLU A 50 -4.52 5.60 10.38
CA GLU A 50 -4.76 7.04 10.42
C GLU A 50 -3.89 7.76 9.37
N ASP A 51 -2.57 7.65 9.51
CA ASP A 51 -1.59 8.35 8.66
C ASP A 51 -0.65 7.38 7.91
N VAL A 52 -0.12 7.82 6.77
CA VAL A 52 0.89 7.07 6.00
C VAL A 52 2.06 7.95 5.56
N GLY A 53 3.25 7.63 6.06
CA GLY A 53 4.51 8.24 5.65
C GLY A 53 5.41 7.26 4.91
N LEU A 54 6.07 7.71 3.83
CA LEU A 54 7.11 6.98 3.12
C LEU A 54 8.44 7.71 3.29
N GLU A 55 9.27 7.22 4.20
CA GLU A 55 10.63 7.73 4.37
C GLU A 55 11.59 7.08 3.36
N THR A 56 12.35 7.90 2.66
CA THR A 56 13.41 7.49 1.73
C THR A 56 14.75 8.05 2.21
N ALA A 57 15.85 7.47 1.75
CA ALA A 57 17.19 7.94 2.12
C ALA A 57 17.43 9.44 1.78
N ASP A 58 16.68 9.96 0.82
CA ASP A 58 16.76 11.35 0.35
C ASP A 58 15.64 12.26 0.92
N GLY A 59 14.80 11.76 1.86
CA GLY A 59 13.74 12.51 2.52
C GLY A 59 12.42 11.74 2.71
N VAL A 60 11.45 12.34 3.40
CA VAL A 60 10.11 11.75 3.67
C VAL A 60 9.07 12.29 2.69
N VAL A 61 8.27 11.40 2.10
CA VAL A 61 7.04 11.71 1.36
C VAL A 61 5.85 11.30 2.22
N GLU A 62 5.06 12.27 2.67
CA GLU A 62 3.82 12.01 3.43
C GLU A 62 2.60 12.08 2.50
N GLY A 63 1.70 11.09 2.61
CA GLY A 63 0.37 11.12 2.01
C GLY A 63 -0.66 11.34 3.11
N ARG A 64 -1.38 12.47 3.04
CA ARG A 64 -2.52 12.78 3.91
C ARG A 64 -3.81 12.60 3.15
#